data_AF-A0A0Z8SNH6-F1
#
_entry.id   AF-A0A0Z8SNH6-F1
#
_cell.length_a   1.000
_cell.length_b   1.000
_cell.length_c   1.000
_cell.angle_alpha   90.00
_cell.angle_beta   90.00
_cell.angle_gamma   90.00
#
_symmetry.space_group_name_H-M   'P 1'
#
loop_
_entity.id
_entity.type
_entity.pdbx_description
1 polymer ?
#
loop_
_entity_poly.entity_id
_entity_poly.type
_entity_poly.pdbx_seq_one_letter_code
_entity_poly.pdbx_strand_id
1 'polypeptide(L)'
;MAGFLEYPEFDWERPLVAQKKYVKARDDLRIKLIRILQERKKYEEPFKDLVEQYISLWETSQLLRQDIKLNGIRIDGKKNDSVSLQVNVNKQMMVMLEKLGIEAKELKSEDGEDI
;
A
#
# COMPACT_ATOMS: atom_id res chain seq x y z
N MET A 1 14.33 -17.58 -3.31
CA MET A 1 14.43 -16.14 -3.55
C MET A 1 13.21 -15.48 -2.94
N ALA A 2 13.38 -14.48 -2.07
CA ALA A 2 12.26 -13.81 -1.43
C ALA A 2 11.39 -13.18 -2.52
N GLY A 3 10.14 -13.63 -2.64
CA GLY A 3 9.13 -12.99 -3.46
C GLY A 3 8.91 -11.58 -2.92
N PHE A 4 9.70 -10.64 -3.42
CA PHE A 4 9.41 -9.22 -3.30
C PHE A 4 8.02 -9.06 -3.90
N LEU A 5 7.08 -8.50 -3.14
CA LEU A 5 5.79 -8.07 -3.65
C LEU A 5 6.03 -7.40 -5.01
N GLU A 6 5.61 -8.02 -6.12
CA GLU A 6 5.58 -7.38 -7.42
C GLU A 6 4.53 -6.28 -7.31
N TYR A 7 4.99 -5.11 -6.89
CA TYR A 7 4.17 -3.92 -6.93
C TYR A 7 3.86 -3.65 -8.41
N PRO A 8 2.61 -3.33 -8.75
CA PRO A 8 2.30 -2.91 -10.10
C PRO A 8 3.26 -1.78 -10.50
N GLU A 9 4.00 -1.97 -11.59
CA GLU A 9 4.89 -0.93 -12.10
C GLU A 9 4.04 0.25 -12.57
N PHE A 10 4.05 1.32 -11.78
CA PHE A 10 3.49 2.62 -12.13
C PHE A 10 4.48 3.41 -12.97
N ASP A 11 3.95 4.33 -13.77
CA ASP A 11 4.77 5.33 -14.44
C ASP A 11 5.22 6.37 -13.40
N TRP A 12 6.40 6.20 -12.84
CA TRP A 12 6.89 7.06 -11.76
C TRP A 12 7.15 8.50 -12.19
N GLU A 13 7.20 8.80 -13.48
CA GLU A 13 7.42 10.16 -13.99
C GLU A 13 6.13 10.96 -14.15
N ARG A 14 4.97 10.30 -14.10
CA ARG A 14 3.65 10.94 -14.20
C ARG A 14 2.93 11.01 -12.85
N PRO A 15 2.05 12.00 -12.64
CA PRO A 15 1.22 12.03 -11.44
C PRO A 15 0.46 10.71 -11.23
N LEU A 16 0.70 10.02 -10.10
CA LEU A 16 0.15 8.68 -9.84
C LEU A 16 -1.38 8.66 -9.91
N VAL A 17 -2.03 9.67 -9.32
CA VAL A 17 -3.50 9.80 -9.28
C VAL A 17 -4.16 9.90 -10.66
N ALA A 18 -3.43 10.31 -11.69
CA ALA A 18 -3.95 10.37 -13.06
C ALA A 18 -3.84 9.00 -13.78
N GLN A 19 -3.13 8.03 -13.20
CA GLN A 19 -2.88 6.74 -13.83
C GLN A 19 -4.00 5.76 -13.50
N LYS A 20 -4.65 5.22 -14.54
CA LYS A 20 -5.69 4.19 -14.40
C LYS A 20 -5.23 2.98 -13.59
N LYS A 21 -3.95 2.56 -13.75
CA LYS A 21 -3.36 1.43 -13.00
C LYS A 21 -3.29 1.72 -11.50
N TYR A 22 -2.92 2.95 -11.11
CA TYR A 22 -2.85 3.37 -9.72
C TYR A 22 -4.23 3.38 -9.06
N VAL A 23 -5.21 4.01 -9.71
CA VAL A 23 -6.60 4.06 -9.23
C VAL A 23 -7.15 2.64 -9.07
N LYS A 24 -6.93 1.77 -10.06
CA LYS A 24 -7.34 0.36 -9.99
C LYS A 24 -6.67 -0.36 -8.81
N ALA A 25 -5.35 -0.24 -8.65
CA ALA A 25 -4.62 -0.90 -7.57
C ALA A 25 -5.11 -0.46 -6.18
N ARG A 26 -5.40 0.83 -6.01
CA ARG A 26 -6.02 1.38 -4.80
C ARG A 26 -7.39 0.77 -4.53
N ASP A 27 -8.24 0.74 -5.54
CA ASP A 27 -9.62 0.26 -5.41
C ASP A 27 -9.66 -1.25 -5.15
N ASP A 28 -8.81 -2.03 -5.84
CA ASP A 28 -8.67 -3.48 -5.66
C ASP A 28 -8.21 -3.79 -4.23
N LEU A 29 -7.22 -3.05 -3.71
CA LEU A 29 -6.74 -3.19 -2.32
C LEU A 29 -7.85 -2.87 -1.32
N ARG A 30 -8.58 -1.77 -1.53
CA ARG A 30 -9.71 -1.38 -0.68
C ARG A 30 -10.80 -2.46 -0.65
N ILE A 31 -11.19 -2.94 -1.83
CA ILE A 31 -12.19 -4.01 -1.96
C ILE A 31 -11.71 -5.28 -1.26
N LYS A 32 -10.43 -5.67 -1.41
CA LYS A 32 -9.86 -6.85 -0.77
C LYS A 32 -9.92 -6.77 0.76
N LEU A 33 -9.52 -5.64 1.34
CA LEU A 33 -9.58 -5.43 2.79
C LEU A 33 -11.02 -5.50 3.32
N ILE A 34 -11.97 -4.88 2.61
CA ILE A 34 -13.39 -4.95 2.97
C ILE A 34 -13.92 -6.39 2.91
N ARG A 35 -13.59 -7.15 1.86
CA ARG A 35 -14.01 -8.55 1.71
C ARG A 35 -13.52 -9.42 2.86
N ILE A 36 -12.24 -9.31 3.22
CA ILE A 36 -11.66 -10.04 4.36
C ILE A 36 -12.46 -9.74 5.65
N LEU A 37 -12.82 -8.48 5.90
CA LEU A 37 -13.60 -8.10 7.08
C LEU A 37 -15.04 -8.63 7.03
N GLN A 38 -15.66 -8.67 5.85
CA GLN A 38 -16.99 -9.23 5.64
C GLN A 38 -17.03 -10.74 5.88
N GLU A 39 -16.06 -11.48 5.32
CA GLU A 39 -15.92 -12.93 5.50
C GLU A 39 -15.76 -13.31 6.99
N ARG A 40 -15.07 -12.46 7.74
CA ARG A 40 -14.88 -12.61 9.20
C ARG A 40 -16.05 -12.12 10.04
N LYS A 41 -17.12 -11.62 9.42
CA LYS A 41 -18.28 -10.98 10.09
C LYS A 41 -17.88 -9.82 11.02
N LYS A 42 -16.79 -9.10 10.69
CA LYS A 42 -16.30 -7.90 11.41
C LYS A 42 -16.57 -6.61 10.65
N TYR A 43 -17.53 -6.63 9.73
CA TYR A 43 -17.86 -5.46 8.89
C TYR A 43 -18.75 -4.47 9.64
N GLU A 44 -18.14 -3.76 10.60
CA GLU A 44 -18.75 -2.68 11.38
C GLU A 44 -18.13 -1.33 11.01
N GLU A 45 -18.82 -0.22 11.29
CA GLU A 45 -18.37 1.14 10.95
C GLU A 45 -16.93 1.46 11.39
N PRO A 46 -16.49 1.13 12.63
CA PRO A 46 -15.11 1.40 13.05
C PRO A 46 -14.05 0.70 12.18
N PHE A 47 -14.36 -0.49 11.64
CA PHE A 47 -13.44 -1.20 10.76
C PHE A 47 -13.40 -0.61 9.35
N LYS A 48 -14.50 -0.01 8.86
CA LYS A 48 -14.50 0.71 7.58
C LYS A 48 -13.57 1.91 7.64
N ASP A 49 -13.64 2.69 8.73
CA ASP A 49 -12.75 3.85 8.93
C ASP A 49 -11.29 3.43 8.97
N LEU A 50 -10.98 2.29 9.59
CA LEU A 50 -9.63 1.73 9.61
C LEU A 50 -9.15 1.30 8.21
N VAL A 51 -10.05 0.78 7.36
CA VAL A 51 -9.72 0.48 5.96
C VAL A 51 -9.41 1.77 5.20
N GLU A 52 -10.25 2.81 5.31
CA GLU A 52 -9.98 4.09 4.63
C GLU A 52 -8.65 4.73 5.09
N GLN A 53 -8.36 4.68 6.40
CA GLN A 53 -7.08 5.11 6.94
C GLN A 53 -5.91 4.31 6.35
N TYR A 54 -6.05 3.00 6.22
CA TYR A 54 -5.02 2.16 5.58
C TYR A 54 -4.82 2.53 4.11
N ILE A 55 -5.89 2.79 3.36
CA ILE A 55 -5.79 3.23 1.96
C ILE A 55 -5.06 4.57 1.86
N SER A 56 -5.38 5.54 2.72
CA SER A 56 -4.66 6.82 2.75
C SER A 56 -3.16 6.66 3.05
N LEU A 57 -2.80 5.76 3.97
CA LEU A 57 -1.39 5.41 4.22
C LEU A 57 -0.72 4.76 3.01
N TRP A 58 -1.44 3.89 2.30
CA TRP A 58 -0.94 3.27 1.08
C TRP A 58 -0.70 4.30 -0.03
N GLU A 59 -1.62 5.25 -0.23
CA GLU A 59 -1.46 6.34 -1.21
C GLU A 59 -0.24 7.21 -0.86
N THR A 60 -0.12 7.60 0.41
CA THR A 60 1.05 8.34 0.93
C THR A 60 2.34 7.58 0.68
N SER A 61 2.34 6.27 0.93
CA SER A 61 3.48 5.38 0.65
C SER A 61 3.85 5.36 -0.83
N GLN A 62 2.89 5.41 -1.75
CA GLN A 62 3.21 5.45 -3.18
C GLN A 62 3.80 6.80 -3.60
N LEU A 63 3.31 7.92 -3.06
CA LEU A 63 3.83 9.25 -3.34
C LEU A 63 5.27 9.42 -2.83
N LEU A 64 5.54 8.93 -1.61
CA LEU A 64 6.89 8.92 -1.05
C LEU A 64 7.84 8.06 -1.90
N ARG A 65 7.39 6.89 -2.40
CA ARG A 65 8.17 6.08 -3.34
C ARG A 65 8.43 6.77 -4.67
N GLN A 66 7.43 7.48 -5.21
CA GLN A 66 7.61 8.28 -6.42
C GLN A 66 8.70 9.32 -6.22
N ASP A 67 8.64 10.08 -5.13
CA ASP A 67 9.66 11.07 -4.80
C ASP A 67 11.05 10.43 -4.61
N ILE A 68 11.15 9.30 -3.90
CA ILE A 68 12.42 8.57 -3.73
C ILE A 68 12.97 8.09 -5.09
N LYS A 69 12.13 7.59 -6.00
CA LYS A 69 12.58 7.14 -7.32
C LYS A 69 13.06 8.27 -8.21
N LEU A 70 12.38 9.42 -8.17
CA LEU A 70 12.72 10.58 -8.99
C LEU A 70 13.92 11.36 -8.44
N ASN A 71 14.01 11.50 -7.11
CA ASN A 71 14.94 12.41 -6.45
C ASN A 71 16.06 11.70 -5.67
N GLY A 72 15.98 10.39 -5.48
CA GLY A 72 17.03 9.55 -4.88
C GLY A 72 17.56 10.07 -3.54
N ILE A 73 18.83 9.76 -3.27
CA ILE A 73 19.65 10.49 -2.30
C ILE A 73 20.31 11.63 -3.09
N ARG A 74 20.10 12.88 -2.68
CA ARG A 74 20.61 14.03 -3.43
C ARG A 74 22.13 14.17 -3.20
N ILE A 75 22.85 14.40 -4.30
CA ILE A 75 24.32 14.49 -4.33
C ILE A 75 24.83 15.74 -3.59
N ASP A 76 23.96 16.73 -3.36
CA ASP A 76 24.24 17.95 -2.59
C ASP A 76 24.38 17.73 -1.07
N GLY A 77 24.36 16.47 -0.62
CA GLY A 77 24.48 16.09 0.79
C GLY A 77 23.16 16.18 1.57
N LYS A 78 22.06 16.59 0.93
CA LYS A 78 20.74 16.59 1.57
C LYS A 78 20.08 15.22 1.41
N LYS A 79 19.82 14.57 2.54
CA LYS A 79 18.99 13.35 2.56
C LYS A 79 17.60 13.70 2.03
N ASN A 80 17.04 12.80 1.23
CA ASN A 80 15.64 12.87 0.87
C ASN A 80 14.79 12.47 2.09
N ASP A 81 14.04 13.42 2.64
CA ASP A 81 13.17 13.21 3.81
C ASP A 81 12.13 12.13 3.57
N SER A 82 11.72 11.92 2.32
CA SER A 82 10.79 10.87 1.93
C SER A 82 11.30 9.47 2.30
N VAL A 83 12.62 9.24 2.33
CA VAL A 83 13.19 7.95 2.75
C VAL A 83 12.85 7.65 4.22
N SER A 84 13.05 8.62 5.11
CA SER A 84 12.73 8.47 6.54
C SER A 84 11.23 8.38 6.77
N LEU A 85 10.44 9.20 6.06
CA LEU A 85 8.99 9.18 6.12
C LEU A 85 8.41 7.86 5.62
N GLN A 86 8.99 7.28 4.56
CA GLN A 86 8.57 5.99 4.00
C GLN A 86 8.66 4.87 5.03
N VAL A 87 9.74 4.84 5.83
CA VAL A 87 9.91 3.87 6.90
C VAL A 87 8.81 4.03 7.97
N ASN A 88 8.46 5.26 8.32
CA ASN A 88 7.42 5.54 9.30
C ASN A 88 6.02 5.16 8.80
N VAL A 89 5.69 5.52 7.55
CA VAL A 89 4.41 5.13 6.91
C VAL A 89 4.31 3.61 6.83
N ASN A 90 5.37 2.91 6.41
CA ASN A 90 5.36 1.45 6.35
C ASN A 90 5.11 0.81 7.73
N LYS A 91 5.71 1.35 8.81
CA LYS A 91 5.44 0.88 10.18
C LYS A 91 3.98 1.09 10.57
N GLN A 92 3.41 2.26 10.27
CA GLN A 92 2.00 2.54 10.55
C GLN A 92 1.07 1.62 9.76
N MET A 93 1.40 1.31 8.50
CA MET A 93 0.65 0.34 7.69
C MET A 93 0.65 -1.05 8.35
N MET A 94 1.79 -1.53 8.85
CA MET A 94 1.84 -2.82 9.57
C MET A 94 0.96 -2.82 10.82
N VAL A 95 1.03 -1.77 11.63
CA VAL A 95 0.17 -1.60 12.82
C VAL A 95 -1.31 -1.56 12.44
N MET A 96 -1.68 -0.94 11.32
CA MET A 96 -3.07 -0.89 10.85
C MET A 96 -3.57 -2.27 10.41
N LEU A 97 -2.75 -3.07 9.72
CA LEU A 97 -3.11 -4.46 9.39
C LEU A 97 -3.33 -5.29 10.65
N GLU A 98 -2.46 -5.16 11.66
CA GLU A 98 -2.62 -5.81 12.97
C GLU A 98 -3.92 -5.42 13.66
N LYS A 99 -4.30 -4.14 13.64
CA LYS A 99 -5.58 -3.65 14.20
C LYS A 99 -6.81 -4.17 13.46
N LEU A 100 -6.71 -4.31 12.14
CA LEU A 100 -7.72 -4.98 11.31
C LEU A 100 -7.71 -6.51 11.53
N GLY A 101 -6.69 -7.03 12.23
CA GLY A 101 -6.45 -8.46 12.43
C GLY A 101 -6.07 -9.19 11.14
N ILE A 102 -5.60 -8.48 10.12
CA ILE A 102 -5.31 -9.05 8.79
C ILE A 102 -3.83 -9.45 8.75
N GLU A 103 -3.57 -10.72 8.45
CA GLU A 103 -2.23 -11.25 8.29
C GLU A 103 -1.74 -11.10 6.84
N ALA A 104 -0.43 -11.01 6.65
CA ALA A 104 0.18 -10.86 5.33
C ALA A 104 -0.18 -11.99 4.34
N LYS A 105 -0.48 -13.19 4.84
CA LYS A 105 -0.89 -14.35 4.00
C LYS A 105 -2.23 -14.13 3.31
N GLU A 106 -3.14 -13.40 3.94
CA GLU A 106 -4.48 -13.12 3.42
C GLU A 106 -4.46 -12.02 2.35
N LEU A 107 -3.40 -11.22 2.35
CA LEU A 107 -3.13 -10.22 1.33
C LEU A 107 -2.48 -10.82 0.08
N LYS A 108 -1.93 -12.03 0.14
CA LYS A 108 -1.52 -12.77 -1.06
C LYS A 108 -2.79 -13.26 -1.74
N SER A 109 -2.92 -13.00 -3.04
CA SER A 109 -3.98 -13.64 -3.83
C SER A 109 -3.66 -15.12 -3.92
N GLU A 110 -4.64 -15.99 -3.73
CA GLU A 110 -4.58 -17.39 -4.20
C GLU A 110 -4.71 -17.43 -5.73
N ASP A 111 -3.92 -16.62 -6.45
CA ASP A 111 -3.75 -16.75 -7.90
C ASP A 111 -2.43 -17.50 -8.15
N GLY A 112 -2.32 -18.67 -7.51
CA GLY A 112 -1.15 -19.52 -7.50
C GLY A 112 -1.41 -20.96 -7.92
N GLU A 113 -2.57 -21.27 -8.49
CA GLU A 113 -2.88 -22.56 -9.12
C GLU A 113 -3.92 -22.36 -10.24
N ASP A 114 -3.44 -22.26 -11.49
CA ASP A 114 -3.99 -23.03 -12.63
C ASP A 114 -3.05 -22.90 -13.85
N ILE A 115 -2.03 -23.78 -13.91
CA ILE A 115 -1.57 -24.45 -15.15
C ILE A 115 -1.08 -25.86 -14.77
#